data_AF-M2WDH8-F1
#
_entry.id   AF-M2WDH8-F1
#
_cell.length_a   1.000
_cell.length_b   1.000
_cell.length_c   1.000
_cell.angle_alpha   90.00
_cell.angle_beta   90.00
_cell.angle_gamma   90.00
#
_symmetry.space_group_name_H-M   'P 1'
#
loop_
_entity.id
_entity.type
_entity.pdbx_description
1 polymer ?
#
loop_
_entity_poly.entity_id
_entity_poly.type
_entity_poly.pdbx_seq_one_letter_code
_entity_poly.pdbx_strand_id
1 'polypeptide(L)'
;MAQRAGVPLGATTYYFSSLHDLREAAVCQLAEEVTVELTDLAEQVAAADGDPRVLARLLHDYLTDTAQVRADAALYSAASQHEDLRHIALRWVDGFVELASGWTDPATARAIVVFIDGASMHTTLTGTPIDLNTLERAFVALLRPESESA
;
A
#
# COMPACT_ATOMS: atom_id res chain seq x y z
N MET A 1 1.62 -53.76 -12.05
CA MET A 1 2.34 -52.69 -12.79
C MET A 1 3.17 -51.92 -11.77
N ALA A 2 4.47 -51.80 -12.05
CA ALA A 2 5.55 -51.14 -11.31
C ALA A 2 5.14 -49.90 -10.46
N GLN A 3 5.55 -49.68 -9.21
CA GLN A 3 6.89 -49.74 -8.56
C GLN A 3 7.72 -48.44 -8.71
N ARG A 4 8.07 -47.87 -7.52
CA ARG A 4 9.13 -46.89 -7.13
C ARG A 4 8.65 -45.44 -7.02
N ALA A 5 8.76 -44.73 -5.90
CA ALA A 5 9.57 -44.87 -4.68
C ALA A 5 8.70 -44.59 -3.43
N GLY A 6 8.86 -45.23 -2.27
CA GLY A 6 10.12 -45.65 -1.67
C GLY A 6 10.71 -44.59 -0.72
N VAL A 7 9.89 -43.69 -0.16
CA VAL A 7 10.34 -42.72 0.85
C VAL A 7 9.27 -42.62 1.96
N PRO A 8 9.63 -42.71 3.25
CA PRO A 8 8.72 -42.32 4.32
C PRO A 8 8.51 -40.80 4.20
N LEU A 9 7.26 -40.36 3.99
CA LEU A 9 6.91 -38.93 4.00
C LEU A 9 6.87 -38.40 5.45
N GLY A 10 8.02 -38.51 6.11
CA GLY A 10 8.42 -37.69 7.24
C GLY A 10 9.72 -37.00 6.85
N ALA A 11 9.67 -36.01 5.95
CA ALA A 11 10.84 -35.19 5.58
C ALA A 11 10.52 -33.89 4.81
N THR A 12 9.36 -33.26 4.98
CA THR A 12 9.13 -31.87 4.51
C THR A 12 8.38 -30.98 5.51
N THR A 13 7.98 -31.49 6.67
CA THR A 13 7.34 -30.72 7.75
C THR A 13 8.31 -29.91 8.61
N TYR A 14 9.59 -29.82 8.25
CA TYR A 14 10.64 -29.29 9.14
C TYR A 14 11.21 -27.93 8.75
N TYR A 15 10.54 -27.14 7.90
CA TYR A 15 11.08 -25.83 7.50
C TYR A 15 10.09 -24.67 7.44
N PHE A 16 8.97 -24.73 8.16
CA PHE A 16 8.22 -23.53 8.61
C PHE A 16 7.54 -23.88 9.94
N SER A 17 8.01 -23.31 11.04
CA SER A 17 7.59 -23.66 12.40
C SER A 17 6.15 -23.26 12.73
N SER A 18 5.49 -22.47 11.90
CA SER A 18 4.05 -22.31 11.90
C SER A 18 3.54 -21.65 10.60
N LEU A 19 2.24 -21.78 10.31
CA LEU A 19 1.56 -21.01 9.25
C LEU A 19 1.62 -19.49 9.49
N HIS A 20 1.93 -19.07 10.72
CA HIS A 20 2.14 -17.69 11.11
C HIS A 20 3.52 -17.19 10.66
N ASP A 21 4.59 -17.98 10.80
CA ASP A 21 5.94 -17.63 10.32
C ASP A 21 5.97 -17.43 8.78
N LEU A 22 5.22 -18.27 8.04
CA LEU A 22 5.08 -18.14 6.60
C LEU A 22 4.28 -16.88 6.20
N ARG A 23 3.28 -16.52 7.01
CA ARG A 23 2.46 -15.32 6.81
C ARG A 23 3.24 -14.05 7.13
N GLU A 24 4.02 -14.07 8.21
CA GLU A 24 4.92 -13.01 8.61
C GLU A 24 6.01 -12.81 7.55
N ALA A 25 6.66 -13.87 7.08
CA ALA A 25 7.67 -13.78 6.02
C ALA A 25 7.10 -13.22 4.69
N ALA A 26 5.92 -13.67 4.27
CA ALA A 26 5.26 -13.16 3.07
C ALA A 26 4.84 -11.69 3.21
N VAL A 27 4.43 -11.28 4.41
CA VAL A 27 4.03 -9.89 4.71
C VAL A 27 5.24 -8.98 4.88
N CYS A 28 6.35 -9.47 5.43
CA CYS A 28 7.62 -8.74 5.48
C CYS A 28 8.20 -8.50 4.08
N GLN A 29 8.12 -9.48 3.19
CA GLN A 29 8.51 -9.31 1.80
C GLN A 29 7.64 -8.24 1.12
N LEU A 30 6.31 -8.27 1.33
CA LEU A 30 5.41 -7.21 0.86
C LEU A 30 5.83 -5.83 1.40
N ALA A 31 6.23 -5.74 2.67
CA ALA A 31 6.65 -4.48 3.29
C ALA A 31 7.99 -3.94 2.74
N GLU A 32 8.90 -4.82 2.31
CA GLU A 32 10.14 -4.42 1.62
C GLU A 32 9.85 -3.91 0.21
N GLU A 33 9.00 -4.59 -0.54
CA GLU A 33 8.54 -4.17 -1.87
C GLU A 33 7.86 -2.80 -1.81
N VAL A 34 6.99 -2.59 -0.82
CA VAL A 34 6.33 -1.31 -0.55
C VAL A 34 7.31 -0.17 -0.25
N THR A 35 8.45 -0.43 0.38
CA THR A 35 9.46 0.60 0.67
C THR A 35 10.16 1.09 -0.60
N VAL A 36 10.43 0.19 -1.55
CA VAL A 36 11.03 0.54 -2.85
C VAL A 36 10.03 1.34 -3.68
N GLU A 37 8.78 0.86 -3.77
CA GLU A 37 7.71 1.55 -4.49
C GLU A 37 7.44 2.96 -3.93
N LEU A 38 7.48 3.12 -2.60
CA LEU A 38 7.37 4.43 -1.94
C LEU A 38 8.48 5.40 -2.34
N THR A 39 9.72 4.90 -2.47
CA THR A 39 10.86 5.74 -2.83
C THR A 39 10.73 6.21 -4.27
N ASP A 40 10.41 5.30 -5.19
CA ASP A 40 10.17 5.63 -6.60
C ASP A 40 8.98 6.59 -6.77
N LEU A 41 7.92 6.42 -5.98
CA LEU A 41 6.76 7.31 -5.94
C LEU A 41 7.18 8.71 -5.45
N ALA A 42 7.94 8.78 -4.37
CA ALA A 42 8.41 10.05 -3.81
C ALA A 42 9.33 10.81 -4.76
N GLU A 43 10.24 10.12 -5.45
CA GLU A 43 11.11 10.71 -6.48
C GLU A 43 10.30 11.30 -7.64
N GLN A 44 9.30 10.56 -8.14
CA GLN A 44 8.43 11.03 -9.23
C GLN A 44 7.61 12.26 -8.84
N VAL A 45 7.06 12.28 -7.63
CA VAL A 45 6.25 13.41 -7.15
C VAL A 45 7.12 14.63 -6.83
N ALA A 46 8.29 14.44 -6.23
CA ALA A 46 9.24 15.51 -5.98
C ALA A 46 9.75 16.12 -7.31
N ALA A 47 10.04 15.29 -8.32
CA ALA A 47 10.41 15.76 -9.65
C ALA A 47 9.28 16.54 -10.35
N ALA A 48 8.03 16.29 -9.96
CA ALA A 48 6.85 16.98 -10.44
C ALA A 48 6.42 18.18 -9.56
N ASP A 49 7.22 18.56 -8.55
CA ASP A 49 6.91 19.64 -7.61
C ASP A 49 5.51 19.49 -6.97
N GLY A 50 5.11 18.25 -6.67
CA GLY A 50 3.81 17.97 -6.07
C GLY A 50 2.60 18.18 -6.99
N ASP A 51 2.77 18.13 -8.33
CA ASP A 51 1.66 18.29 -9.30
C ASP A 51 0.49 17.31 -8.99
N PRO A 52 -0.71 17.82 -8.67
CA PRO A 52 -1.90 16.99 -8.41
C PRO A 52 -2.21 16.00 -9.53
N ARG A 53 -1.89 16.34 -10.79
CA ARG A 53 -2.11 15.47 -11.95
C ARG A 53 -1.18 14.28 -11.97
N VAL A 54 0.05 14.45 -11.48
CA VAL A 54 1.02 13.34 -11.38
C VAL A 54 0.57 12.39 -10.29
N LEU A 55 0.22 12.91 -9.11
CA LEU A 55 -0.35 12.11 -8.02
C LEU A 55 -1.61 11.33 -8.43
N ALA A 56 -2.52 11.99 -9.15
CA ALA A 56 -3.75 11.35 -9.64
C ALA A 56 -3.46 10.20 -10.60
N ARG A 57 -2.50 10.37 -11.52
CA ARG A 57 -2.10 9.32 -12.46
C ARG A 57 -1.48 8.13 -11.74
N LEU A 58 -0.53 8.39 -10.83
CA LEU A 58 0.14 7.33 -10.07
C LEU A 58 -0.86 6.52 -9.23
N LEU A 59 -1.79 7.20 -8.55
CA LEU A 59 -2.85 6.52 -7.82
C LEU A 59 -3.79 5.76 -8.77
N HIS A 60 -4.18 6.34 -9.91
CA HIS A 60 -5.06 5.65 -10.87
C HIS A 60 -4.42 4.37 -11.44
N ASP A 61 -3.12 4.43 -11.77
CA ASP A 61 -2.36 3.28 -12.27
C ASP A 61 -2.30 2.18 -11.22
N TYR A 62 -1.99 2.54 -9.96
CA TYR A 62 -2.05 1.62 -8.82
C TYR A 62 -3.46 1.01 -8.64
N LEU A 63 -4.52 1.82 -8.68
CA LEU A 63 -5.90 1.33 -8.53
C LEU A 63 -6.34 0.41 -9.67
N THR A 64 -5.70 0.50 -10.83
CA THR A 64 -5.96 -0.37 -11.98
C THR A 64 -5.30 -1.74 -11.82
N ASP A 65 -4.24 -1.85 -11.01
CA ASP A 65 -3.69 -3.14 -10.59
C ASP A 65 -4.56 -3.78 -9.51
N THR A 66 -5.64 -4.43 -9.95
CA THR A 66 -6.58 -5.10 -9.06
C THR A 66 -5.95 -6.23 -8.23
N ALA A 67 -4.81 -6.79 -8.64
CA ALA A 67 -4.13 -7.81 -7.84
C ALA A 67 -3.42 -7.15 -6.65
N GLN A 68 -2.68 -6.06 -6.91
CA GLN A 68 -1.99 -5.30 -5.87
C GLN A 68 -2.97 -4.71 -4.84
N VAL A 69 -4.02 -4.02 -5.30
CA VAL A 69 -5.04 -3.41 -4.43
C VAL A 69 -5.73 -4.43 -3.53
N ARG A 70 -5.91 -5.68 -4.00
CA ARG A 70 -6.47 -6.77 -3.19
C ARG A 70 -5.49 -7.31 -2.16
N ALA A 71 -4.21 -7.40 -2.51
CA ALA A 71 -3.16 -7.81 -1.58
C ALA A 71 -3.07 -6.82 -0.41
N ASP A 72 -3.08 -5.52 -0.71
CA ASP A 72 -3.01 -4.46 0.30
C ASP A 72 -4.25 -4.44 1.19
N ALA A 73 -5.45 -4.60 0.62
CA ALA A 73 -6.67 -4.71 1.41
C ALA A 73 -6.66 -5.93 2.34
N ALA A 74 -6.09 -7.06 1.90
CA ALA A 74 -5.94 -8.24 2.74
C ALA A 74 -4.93 -8.01 3.87
N LEU A 75 -3.84 -7.28 3.61
CA LEU A 75 -2.86 -6.87 4.61
C LEU A 75 -3.51 -5.97 5.68
N TYR A 76 -4.20 -4.90 5.28
CA TYR A 76 -4.92 -4.02 6.21
C TYR A 76 -5.96 -4.77 7.03
N SER A 77 -6.72 -5.68 6.41
CA SER A 77 -7.70 -6.52 7.11
C SER A 77 -7.04 -7.45 8.13
N ALA A 78 -5.90 -8.06 7.79
CA ALA A 78 -5.13 -8.89 8.72
C ALA A 78 -4.59 -8.06 9.89
N ALA A 79 -3.99 -6.91 9.62
CA ALA A 79 -3.45 -6.00 10.63
C ALA A 79 -4.53 -5.42 11.57
N SER A 80 -5.78 -5.30 11.09
CA SER A 80 -6.90 -4.89 11.94
C SER A 80 -7.30 -5.92 13.00
N GLN A 81 -6.99 -7.20 12.74
CA GLN A 81 -7.34 -8.34 13.61
C GLN A 81 -6.15 -8.85 14.44
N HIS A 82 -4.92 -8.52 14.02
CA HIS A 82 -3.67 -9.02 14.58
C HIS A 82 -2.76 -7.84 14.93
N GLU A 83 -2.64 -7.52 16.23
CA GLU A 83 -1.91 -6.35 16.72
C GLU A 83 -0.41 -6.41 16.39
N ASP A 84 0.15 -7.61 16.36
CA ASP A 84 1.50 -7.92 15.91
C ASP A 84 1.77 -7.47 14.46
N LEU A 85 0.75 -7.43 13.59
CA LEU A 85 0.90 -6.98 12.19
C LEU A 85 0.63 -5.48 12.00
N ARG A 86 0.14 -4.77 13.03
CA ARG A 86 -0.23 -3.35 12.92
C ARG A 86 0.95 -2.47 12.55
N HIS A 87 2.11 -2.71 13.16
CA HIS A 87 3.32 -1.94 12.89
C HIS A 87 3.79 -2.08 11.43
N ILE A 88 3.48 -3.20 10.78
CA ILE A 88 3.82 -3.46 9.38
C ILE A 88 2.89 -2.65 8.47
N ALA A 89 1.57 -2.71 8.69
CA ALA A 89 0.61 -1.93 7.91
C ALA A 89 0.82 -0.41 8.06
N LEU A 90 1.20 0.05 9.25
CA LEU A 90 1.48 1.47 9.48
C LEU A 90 2.79 1.95 8.86
N ARG A 91 3.73 1.06 8.54
CA ARG A 91 5.02 1.43 7.94
C ARG A 91 4.86 2.13 6.59
N TRP A 92 3.86 1.72 5.79
CA TRP A 92 3.47 2.42 4.56
C TRP A 92 3.04 3.87 4.86
N VAL A 93 2.15 4.03 5.83
CA VAL A 93 1.58 5.33 6.20
C VAL A 93 2.68 6.28 6.69
N ASP A 94 3.49 5.81 7.63
CA ASP A 94 4.57 6.60 8.22
C ASP A 94 5.65 6.94 7.17
N GLY A 95 6.04 5.96 6.35
CA GLY A 95 7.01 6.17 5.26
C GLY A 95 6.51 7.15 4.20
N PHE A 96 5.24 7.03 3.79
CA PHE A 96 4.63 7.99 2.87
C PHE A 96 4.63 9.40 3.46
N VAL A 97 4.22 9.56 4.73
CA VAL A 97 4.17 10.86 5.38
C VAL A 97 5.56 11.47 5.48
N GLU A 98 6.58 10.70 5.86
CA GLU A 98 7.97 11.17 5.92
C GLU A 98 8.46 11.66 4.56
N LEU A 99 8.26 10.87 3.51
CA LEU A 99 8.67 11.22 2.14
C LEU A 99 7.90 12.41 1.58
N ALA A 100 6.57 12.41 1.73
CA ALA A 100 5.69 13.47 1.23
C ALA A 100 5.92 14.80 1.94
N SER A 101 6.32 14.78 3.22
CA SER A 101 6.70 15.98 3.95
C SER A 101 7.93 16.70 3.36
N GLY A 102 8.65 16.08 2.42
CA GLY A 102 9.73 16.72 1.67
C GLY A 102 9.24 17.75 0.63
N TRP A 103 8.01 17.63 0.14
CA TRP A 103 7.41 18.49 -0.88
C TRP A 103 6.05 19.08 -0.48
N THR A 104 5.48 18.68 0.66
CA THR A 104 4.28 19.29 1.28
C THR A 104 4.42 19.36 2.81
N ASP A 105 3.42 19.85 3.53
CA ASP A 105 3.41 19.84 5.00
C ASP A 105 2.92 18.49 5.57
N PRO A 106 3.32 18.11 6.81
CA PRO A 106 2.95 16.81 7.39
C PRO A 106 1.45 16.56 7.54
N ALA A 107 0.64 17.61 7.71
CA ALA A 107 -0.81 17.45 7.83
C ALA A 107 -1.44 17.13 6.46
N THR A 108 -1.00 17.82 5.41
CA THR A 108 -1.39 17.53 4.03
C THR A 108 -0.90 16.15 3.58
N ALA A 109 0.35 15.78 3.88
CA ALA A 109 0.87 14.44 3.61
C ALA A 109 0.01 13.34 4.25
N ARG A 110 -0.41 13.54 5.51
CA ARG A 110 -1.30 12.60 6.21
C ARG A 110 -2.71 12.56 5.61
N ALA A 111 -3.25 13.70 5.19
CA ALA A 111 -4.56 13.73 4.53
C ALA A 111 -4.52 12.98 3.19
N ILE A 112 -3.42 13.11 2.44
CA ILE A 112 -3.19 12.40 1.18
C ILE A 112 -3.15 10.88 1.40
N VAL A 113 -2.34 10.38 2.33
CA VAL A 113 -2.25 8.92 2.52
C VAL A 113 -3.57 8.31 2.99
N VAL A 114 -4.31 9.00 3.86
CA VAL A 114 -5.67 8.57 4.26
C VAL A 114 -6.62 8.54 3.07
N PHE A 115 -6.52 9.50 2.15
CA PHE A 115 -7.29 9.49 0.91
C PHE A 115 -6.90 8.31 0.00
N ILE A 116 -5.60 8.02 -0.15
CA ILE A 116 -5.10 6.86 -0.91
C ILE A 116 -5.66 5.56 -0.32
N ASP A 117 -5.58 5.37 1.00
CA ASP A 117 -6.11 4.18 1.67
C ASP A 117 -7.63 4.03 1.43
N GLY A 118 -8.37 5.13 1.54
CA GLY A 118 -9.80 5.18 1.27
C GLY A 118 -10.16 4.85 -0.18
N ALA A 119 -9.41 5.39 -1.13
CA ALA A 119 -9.57 5.13 -2.56
C ALA A 119 -9.29 3.67 -2.91
N SER A 120 -8.27 3.09 -2.28
CA SER A 120 -7.89 1.68 -2.41
C SER A 120 -9.00 0.78 -1.91
N MET A 121 -9.47 1.00 -0.68
CA MET A 121 -10.59 0.25 -0.09
C MET A 121 -11.88 0.38 -0.92
N HIS A 122 -12.20 1.58 -1.41
CA HIS A 122 -13.36 1.80 -2.26
C HIS A 122 -13.26 0.99 -3.57
N THR A 123 -12.09 0.97 -4.19
CA THR A 123 -11.82 0.19 -5.41
C THR A 123 -11.91 -1.31 -5.12
N THR A 124 -11.39 -1.80 -3.99
CA THR A 124 -11.54 -3.20 -3.57
C THR A 124 -13.01 -3.60 -3.44
N LEU A 125 -13.84 -2.75 -2.82
CA LEU A 125 -15.25 -3.03 -2.55
C LEU A 125 -16.14 -2.94 -3.80
N THR A 126 -15.87 -1.99 -4.68
CA THR A 126 -16.66 -1.77 -5.90
C THR A 126 -16.15 -2.54 -7.11
N GLY A 127 -14.89 -3.02 -7.05
CA GLY A 127 -14.20 -3.65 -8.17
C GLY A 127 -13.88 -2.70 -9.33
N THR A 128 -14.06 -1.39 -9.13
CA THR A 128 -13.88 -0.37 -10.18
C THR A 128 -12.90 0.71 -9.71
N PRO A 129 -11.80 0.96 -10.44
CA PRO A 129 -10.87 2.04 -10.10
C PRO A 129 -11.58 3.39 -10.10
N ILE A 130 -11.19 4.29 -9.19
CA ILE A 130 -11.66 5.67 -9.21
C ILE A 130 -11.15 6.34 -10.49
N ASP A 131 -12.03 7.08 -11.18
CA ASP A 131 -11.68 7.77 -12.41
C ASP A 131 -10.65 8.88 -12.16
N LEU A 132 -9.77 9.08 -13.15
CA LEU A 132 -8.64 10.01 -13.05
C LEU A 132 -9.08 11.45 -12.72
N ASN A 133 -10.20 11.91 -13.28
CA ASN A 133 -10.69 13.28 -13.03
C ASN A 133 -11.21 13.47 -11.59
N THR A 134 -11.78 12.43 -10.97
CA THR A 134 -12.13 12.46 -9.56
C THR A 134 -10.88 12.49 -8.67
N LEU A 135 -9.85 11.70 -9.00
CA LEU A 135 -8.57 11.72 -8.28
C LEU A 135 -7.87 13.08 -8.40
N GLU A 136 -7.77 13.64 -9.61
CA GLU A 136 -7.18 14.97 -9.83
C GLU A 136 -7.88 16.05 -8.99
N ARG A 137 -9.22 16.06 -8.97
CA ARG A 137 -9.99 17.01 -8.16
C ARG A 137 -9.70 16.85 -6.67
N ALA A 138 -9.60 15.62 -6.18
CA ALA A 138 -9.28 15.36 -4.78
C ALA A 138 -7.87 15.85 -4.41
N PHE A 139 -6.85 15.53 -5.21
CA PHE A 139 -5.49 15.98 -4.96
C PHE A 139 -5.36 17.51 -5.03
N VAL A 140 -6.04 18.18 -5.97
CA VAL A 140 -6.08 19.67 -6.02
C VAL A 140 -6.65 20.25 -4.73
N ALA A 141 -7.71 19.65 -4.19
CA ALA A 141 -8.33 20.10 -2.94
C ALA A 141 -7.44 19.83 -1.72
N LEU A 142 -6.80 18.66 -1.65
CA LEU A 142 -5.92 18.28 -0.55
C LEU A 142 -4.65 19.12 -0.50
N LEU A 143 -4.06 19.45 -1.66
CA LEU A 143 -2.83 20.23 -1.77
C LEU A 143 -3.03 21.74 -1.63
N ARG A 144 -4.28 22.20 -1.68
CA ARG A 144 -4.66 23.58 -1.37
C ARG A 144 -5.49 23.57 -0.10
N PRO A 145 -4.88 23.43 1.09
CA PRO A 145 -5.62 23.73 2.30
C PRO A 145 -6.11 25.17 2.15
N GLU A 146 -7.44 25.36 2.11
CA GLU A 146 -7.99 26.71 2.18
C GLU A 146 -7.32 27.39 3.36
N SER A 147 -6.68 28.54 3.11
CA SER A 147 -6.15 29.36 4.20
C SER A 147 -7.35 29.70 5.07
N GLU A 148 -7.48 29.07 6.23
CA GLU A 148 -8.37 29.54 7.27
C GLU A 148 -7.98 31.00 7.52
N SER A 149 -8.81 31.91 6.99
CA SER A 149 -8.74 33.31 7.35
C SER A 149 -9.12 33.38 8.82
N ALA A 150 -8.09 33.55 9.66
CA ALA A 150 -8.25 34.01 11.03
C ALA A 150 -8.66 35.50 11.07
#